data_AF-A0A173XRA7-F1
#
_entry.id   AF-A0A173XRA7-F1
#
_cell.length_a   1.000
_cell.length_b   1.000
_cell.length_c   1.000
_cell.angle_alpha   90.00
_cell.angle_beta   90.00
_cell.angle_gamma   90.00
#
_symmetry.space_group_name_H-M   'P 1'
#
loop_
_entity.id
_entity.type
_entity.pdbx_description
1 polymer ?
#
loop_
_entity_poly.entity_id
_entity_poly.type
_entity_poly.pdbx_seq_one_letter_code
_entity_poly.pdbx_strand_id
1 'polypeptide(L)'
;MKGEQMSLLHEFVAVRQPTNKKILYSENIYEYINGGKIKKSVVLEIPDDVIQKILYDTHGKLLPDIKFNQWGISVYEKDELIKWLDFLKNVSEEVSKESKQYCQALLDFAMQSYVNNDVVLHFGI
;
A
#
# COMPACT_ATOMS: atom_id res chain seq x y z
N MET A 1 24.36 -12.67 20.90
CA MET A 1 23.84 -12.26 19.57
C MET A 1 22.53 -11.55 19.83
N LYS A 2 22.44 -10.23 19.59
CA LYS A 2 21.13 -9.56 19.51
C LYS A 2 20.47 -10.12 18.26
N GLY A 3 19.39 -10.88 18.41
CA GLY A 3 18.59 -11.28 17.26
C GLY A 3 18.13 -10.02 16.56
N GLU A 4 18.40 -9.89 15.27
CA GLU A 4 17.76 -8.87 14.45
C GLU A 4 16.25 -9.07 14.59
N GLN A 5 15.58 -8.10 15.20
CA GLN A 5 14.13 -8.08 15.27
C GLN A 5 13.66 -7.85 13.83
N MET A 6 13.22 -8.90 13.14
CA MET A 6 12.63 -8.77 11.81
C MET A 6 11.43 -7.84 11.92
N SER A 7 11.54 -6.65 11.35
CA SER A 7 10.41 -5.73 11.25
C SER A 7 9.44 -6.27 10.21
N LEU A 8 8.18 -6.41 10.59
CA LEU A 8 7.09 -6.70 9.67
C LEU A 8 6.96 -5.51 8.68
N LEU A 9 6.91 -5.76 7.36
CA LEU A 9 6.81 -4.77 6.28
C LEU A 9 5.57 -4.98 5.39
N HIS A 10 4.85 -3.90 5.08
CA HIS A 10 3.86 -3.89 4.00
C HIS A 10 4.49 -3.45 2.68
N GLU A 11 4.29 -4.23 1.61
CA GLU A 11 4.74 -3.87 0.26
C GLU A 11 3.56 -3.32 -0.55
N PHE A 12 3.70 -2.12 -1.09
CA PHE A 12 2.80 -1.54 -2.08
C PHE A 12 3.49 -1.53 -3.45
N VAL A 13 2.87 -2.16 -4.43
CA VAL A 13 3.43 -2.34 -5.77
C VAL A 13 2.49 -1.73 -6.79
N ALA A 14 2.91 -0.66 -7.43
CA ALA A 14 2.20 -0.13 -8.59
C ALA A 14 2.53 -1.01 -9.80
N VAL A 15 1.48 -1.47 -10.49
CA VAL A 15 1.62 -2.31 -11.68
C VAL A 15 0.82 -1.73 -12.83
N ARG A 16 1.40 -1.80 -14.03
CA ARG A 16 0.66 -1.47 -15.24
C ARG A 16 -0.42 -2.52 -15.46
N GLN A 17 -1.64 -2.08 -15.81
CA GLN A 17 -2.78 -2.98 -15.99
C GLN A 17 -2.44 -4.13 -16.97
N PRO A 18 -2.46 -5.40 -16.52
CA PRO A 18 -2.26 -6.53 -17.40
C PRO A 18 -3.46 -6.67 -18.33
N THR A 19 -3.22 -7.21 -19.53
CA THR A 19 -4.29 -7.48 -20.51
C THR A 19 -5.37 -8.41 -19.94
N ASN A 20 -5.00 -9.28 -19.00
CA ASN A 20 -5.94 -10.10 -18.23
C ASN A 20 -5.99 -9.64 -16.76
N LYS A 21 -7.00 -8.81 -16.43
CA LYS A 21 -7.20 -8.28 -15.08
C LYS A 21 -7.45 -9.35 -14.02
N LYS A 22 -7.94 -10.56 -14.36
CA LYS A 22 -8.19 -11.63 -13.38
C LYS A 22 -6.92 -12.05 -12.63
N ILE A 23 -5.77 -11.85 -13.24
CA ILE A 23 -4.46 -12.15 -12.62
C ILE A 23 -4.24 -11.30 -11.36
N LEU A 24 -4.75 -10.06 -11.32
CA LEU A 24 -4.59 -9.15 -10.18
C LEU A 24 -5.33 -9.63 -8.93
N TYR A 25 -6.33 -10.49 -9.10
CA TYR A 25 -7.14 -11.01 -8.00
C TYR A 25 -6.82 -12.48 -7.71
N SER A 26 -5.73 -13.00 -8.29
CA SER A 26 -5.29 -14.38 -8.12
C SER A 26 -4.52 -14.54 -6.81
N GLU A 27 -4.72 -15.66 -6.11
CA GLU A 27 -3.91 -16.04 -4.94
C GLU A 27 -2.41 -16.12 -5.28
N ASN A 28 -2.10 -16.59 -6.50
CA ASN A 28 -0.72 -16.73 -7.00
C ASN A 28 -0.13 -15.45 -7.62
N ILE A 29 -0.64 -14.26 -7.32
CA ILE A 29 -0.22 -13.01 -7.99
C ILE A 29 1.31 -12.76 -7.96
N TYR A 30 1.98 -13.18 -6.88
CA TYR A 30 3.44 -13.12 -6.77
C TYR A 30 4.15 -13.90 -7.88
N GLU A 31 3.64 -15.09 -8.25
CA GLU A 31 4.20 -15.89 -9.33
C GLU A 31 4.07 -15.18 -10.68
N TYR A 32 2.95 -14.46 -10.89
CA TYR A 32 2.73 -13.70 -12.11
C TYR A 32 3.65 -12.48 -12.20
N ILE A 33 3.92 -11.82 -11.08
CA ILE A 33 4.92 -10.75 -10.98
C ILE A 33 6.31 -11.31 -11.30
N ASN A 34 6.73 -12.38 -10.61
CA ASN A 34 8.07 -12.95 -10.74
C ASN A 34 8.30 -13.60 -12.11
N GLY A 35 7.23 -14.12 -12.72
CA GLY A 35 7.24 -14.63 -14.09
C GLY A 35 7.13 -13.54 -15.17
N GLY A 36 7.13 -12.25 -14.81
CA GLY A 36 7.10 -11.13 -15.75
C GLY A 36 5.76 -10.93 -16.48
N LYS A 37 4.70 -11.61 -16.04
CA LYS A 37 3.34 -11.48 -16.60
C LYS A 37 2.65 -10.20 -16.13
N ILE A 38 3.06 -9.67 -14.99
CA ILE A 38 2.70 -8.33 -14.50
C ILE A 38 3.96 -7.48 -14.43
N LYS A 39 3.92 -6.30 -15.06
CA LYS A 39 5.05 -5.36 -15.02
C LYS A 39 4.95 -4.45 -13.81
N LYS A 40 5.92 -4.56 -12.90
CA LYS A 40 6.12 -3.61 -11.79
C LYS A 40 6.55 -2.24 -12.33
N SER A 41 5.89 -1.19 -11.84
CA SER A 41 6.23 0.21 -12.12
C SER A 41 7.14 0.76 -11.02
N VAL A 42 6.63 0.75 -9.79
CA VAL A 42 7.28 1.27 -8.59
C VAL A 42 6.85 0.44 -7.38
N VAL A 43 7.74 0.33 -6.40
CA VAL A 43 7.51 -0.38 -5.14
C VAL A 43 7.76 0.59 -3.99
N LEU A 44 6.89 0.53 -2.98
CA LEU A 44 7.02 1.24 -1.72
C LEU A 44 6.86 0.25 -0.57
N GLU A 45 7.83 0.21 0.33
CA GLU A 45 7.78 -0.61 1.54
C GLU A 45 7.56 0.29 2.75
N ILE A 46 6.65 -0.11 3.64
CA ILE A 46 6.34 0.63 4.87
C ILE A 46 6.33 -0.36 6.05
N PRO A 47 7.07 -0.08 7.14
CA PRO A 47 7.00 -0.89 8.36
C PRO A 47 5.57 -0.98 8.94
N ASP A 48 5.20 -2.14 9.47
CA ASP A 48 3.89 -2.41 10.08
C ASP A 48 3.57 -1.40 11.20
N ASP A 49 4.52 -1.16 12.10
CA ASP A 49 4.31 -0.21 13.20
C ASP A 49 4.07 1.22 12.69
N VAL A 50 4.68 1.58 11.56
CA VAL A 50 4.52 2.88 10.92
C VAL A 50 3.19 2.97 10.20
N ILE A 51 2.80 1.97 9.40
CA ILE A 51 1.52 2.01 8.68
C ILE A 51 0.36 1.99 9.67
N GLN A 52 0.49 1.26 10.79
CA GLN A 52 -0.51 1.27 11.85
C GLN A 52 -0.68 2.68 12.44
N LYS A 53 0.42 3.39 12.73
CA LYS A 53 0.37 4.79 13.20
C LYS A 53 -0.25 5.76 12.18
N ILE A 54 -0.29 5.41 10.89
CA ILE A 54 -0.89 6.24 9.84
C ILE A 54 -2.38 5.90 9.66
N LEU A 55 -2.74 4.62 9.71
CA LEU A 55 -4.06 4.14 9.32
C LEU A 55 -5.02 3.87 10.49
N TYR A 56 -4.52 3.75 11.70
CA TYR A 56 -5.30 3.36 12.87
C TYR A 56 -5.31 4.46 13.93
N ASP A 57 -6.41 4.55 14.66
CA ASP A 57 -6.50 5.42 15.84
C ASP A 57 -5.73 4.83 17.03
N THR A 58 -5.70 5.59 18.13
CA THR A 58 -5.02 5.20 19.38
C THR A 58 -5.63 3.95 20.06
N HIS A 59 -6.80 3.51 19.62
CA HIS A 59 -7.47 2.29 20.10
C HIS A 59 -7.25 1.09 19.17
N GLY A 60 -6.44 1.25 18.11
CA GLY A 60 -6.17 0.19 17.14
C GLY A 60 -7.34 -0.07 16.19
N LYS A 61 -8.24 0.91 16.02
CA LYS A 61 -9.32 0.83 15.03
C LYS A 61 -8.88 1.54 13.75
N LEU A 62 -9.11 0.89 12.60
CA LEU A 62 -8.86 1.48 11.30
C LEU A 62 -9.69 2.77 11.16
N LEU A 63 -9.02 3.85 10.74
CA LEU A 63 -9.65 5.13 10.47
C LEU A 63 -10.74 4.97 9.37
N PRO A 64 -11.81 5.79 9.41
CA PRO A 64 -12.89 5.67 8.44
C PRO A 64 -12.42 5.94 7.01
N ASP A 65 -13.25 5.54 6.05
CA ASP A 65 -13.11 5.86 4.63
C ASP A 65 -11.90 5.25 3.90
N ILE A 66 -11.15 4.37 4.58
CA ILE A 66 -10.05 3.60 3.98
C ILE A 66 -10.30 2.09 4.07
N LYS A 67 -9.91 1.37 3.02
CA LYS A 67 -9.90 -0.10 3.01
C LYS A 67 -8.46 -0.59 3.12
N PHE A 68 -8.18 -1.33 4.17
CA PHE A 68 -6.85 -1.87 4.41
C PHE A 68 -6.95 -3.31 4.91
N ASN A 69 -6.23 -4.22 4.25
CA ASN A 69 -6.09 -5.60 4.71
C ASN A 69 -4.70 -5.79 5.29
N GLN A 70 -4.60 -5.80 6.62
CA GLN A 70 -3.32 -5.99 7.29
C GLN A 70 -2.68 -7.36 6.97
N TRP A 71 -3.49 -8.41 6.85
CA TRP A 71 -3.03 -9.80 6.72
C TRP A 71 -3.56 -10.41 5.42
N GLY A 72 -3.01 -9.97 4.27
CA GLY A 72 -3.33 -10.55 2.98
C GLY A 72 -3.07 -9.62 1.81
N ILE A 73 -3.74 -9.88 0.68
CA ILE A 73 -3.52 -9.14 -0.56
C ILE A 73 -4.71 -8.22 -0.81
N SER A 74 -4.43 -6.95 -1.11
CA SER A 74 -5.43 -5.98 -1.57
C SER A 74 -5.09 -5.47 -2.96
N VAL A 75 -6.13 -5.17 -3.73
CA VAL A 75 -6.02 -4.55 -5.05
C VAL A 75 -6.72 -3.21 -5.00
N TYR A 76 -5.97 -2.14 -5.25
CA TYR A 76 -6.48 -0.77 -5.29
C TYR A 76 -6.49 -0.29 -6.74
N GLU A 77 -7.68 -0.28 -7.32
CA GLU A 77 -7.95 0.35 -8.61
C GLU A 77 -8.16 1.87 -8.44
N LYS A 78 -8.38 2.57 -9.55
CA LYS A 78 -8.37 4.04 -9.60
C LYS A 78 -9.37 4.71 -8.65
N ASP A 79 -10.53 4.10 -8.47
CA ASP A 79 -11.61 4.56 -7.59
C ASP A 79 -11.30 4.32 -6.10
N GLU A 80 -10.46 3.34 -5.77
CA GLU A 80 -9.93 3.17 -4.41
C GLU A 80 -8.71 4.08 -4.20
N LEU A 81 -7.85 4.26 -5.20
CA LEU A 81 -6.70 5.17 -5.13
C LEU A 81 -7.09 6.62 -4.87
N ILE A 82 -8.20 7.11 -5.46
CA ILE A 82 -8.68 8.46 -5.15
C ILE A 82 -9.12 8.59 -3.69
N LYS A 83 -9.74 7.56 -3.10
CA LYS A 83 -10.08 7.53 -1.67
C LYS A 83 -8.82 7.52 -0.80
N TRP A 84 -7.81 6.75 -1.19
CA TRP A 84 -6.49 6.79 -0.55
C TRP A 84 -5.87 8.18 -0.59
N LEU A 85 -5.93 8.88 -1.72
CA LEU A 85 -5.40 10.24 -1.85
C LEU A 85 -6.12 11.24 -0.93
N ASP A 86 -7.45 11.18 -0.89
CA ASP A 86 -8.24 12.07 -0.05
C ASP A 86 -7.98 11.77 1.43
N PHE A 87 -7.96 10.49 1.81
CA PHE A 87 -7.62 10.04 3.16
C PHE A 87 -6.22 10.53 3.59
N LEU A 88 -5.19 10.24 2.79
CA LEU A 88 -3.79 10.56 3.13
C LEU A 88 -3.56 12.06 3.27
N LYS A 89 -4.21 12.89 2.44
CA LYS A 89 -4.16 14.35 2.59
C LYS A 89 -4.72 14.80 3.93
N ASN A 90 -5.87 14.24 4.33
CA ASN A 90 -6.53 14.61 5.58
C ASN A 90 -5.69 14.22 6.80
N VAL A 91 -5.12 13.02 6.82
CA VAL A 91 -4.35 12.55 7.99
C VAL A 91 -2.93 13.12 8.05
N SER A 92 -2.37 13.61 6.93
CA SER A 92 -0.97 14.06 6.84
C SER A 92 -0.55 15.15 7.85
N GLU A 93 -1.52 15.93 8.35
CA GLU A 93 -1.30 16.96 9.36
C GLU A 93 -1.24 16.40 10.78
N GLU A 94 -1.92 15.27 11.03
CA GLU A 94 -2.08 14.64 12.34
C GLU A 94 -1.02 13.56 12.62
N VAL A 95 -0.37 13.05 11.57
CA VAL A 95 0.67 12.02 11.69
C VAL A 95 1.90 12.55 12.45
N SER A 96 2.44 11.69 13.33
CA SER A 96 3.67 11.97 14.08
C SER A 96 4.86 12.34 13.18
N LYS A 97 5.84 13.08 13.70
CA LYS A 97 7.04 13.48 12.94
C LYS A 97 7.79 12.28 12.33
N GLU A 98 7.83 11.15 13.04
CA GLU A 98 8.50 9.91 12.60
C GLU A 98 7.77 9.27 11.41
N SER A 99 6.44 9.23 11.47
CA SER A 99 5.60 8.59 10.44
C SER A 99 5.29 9.55 9.27
N LYS A 100 5.50 10.85 9.42
CA LYS A 100 5.20 11.87 8.39
C LYS A 100 5.93 11.64 7.08
N GLN A 101 7.19 11.19 7.12
CA GLN A 101 7.94 10.86 5.91
C GLN A 101 7.31 9.69 5.14
N TYR A 102 6.79 8.69 5.85
CA TYR A 102 6.15 7.52 5.26
C TYR A 102 4.74 7.86 4.76
N CYS A 103 4.00 8.69 5.50
CA CYS A 103 2.71 9.23 5.03
C CYS A 103 2.88 10.02 3.73
N GLN A 104 3.93 10.86 3.64
CA GLN A 104 4.24 11.60 2.41
C GLN A 104 4.65 10.65 1.28
N ALA A 105 5.52 9.68 1.56
CA ALA A 105 5.93 8.69 0.56
C ALA A 105 4.74 7.89 0.02
N LEU A 106 3.81 7.49 0.89
CA LEU A 106 2.58 6.80 0.51
C LEU A 106 1.64 7.69 -0.32
N LEU A 107 1.53 8.97 0.03
CA LEU A 107 0.77 9.96 -0.73
C LEU A 107 1.36 10.16 -2.13
N ASP A 108 2.67 10.35 -2.24
CA ASP A 108 3.38 10.53 -3.50
C ASP A 108 3.26 9.28 -4.39
N PHE A 109 3.41 8.09 -3.79
CA PHE A 109 3.23 6.81 -4.46
C PHE A 109 1.81 6.63 -4.99
N ALA A 110 0.78 6.92 -4.17
CA ALA A 110 -0.61 6.82 -4.57
C ALA A 110 -0.93 7.82 -5.69
N MET A 111 -0.37 9.03 -5.64
CA MET A 111 -0.58 10.08 -6.64
C MET A 111 0.06 9.70 -7.97
N GLN A 112 1.30 9.21 -7.93
CA GLN A 112 2.00 8.72 -9.12
C GLN A 112 1.25 7.55 -9.76
N SER A 113 0.79 6.59 -8.95
CA SER A 113 0.03 5.43 -9.41
C SER A 113 -1.29 5.85 -10.07
N TYR A 114 -2.01 6.78 -9.44
CA TYR A 114 -3.26 7.32 -9.97
C TYR A 114 -3.07 8.04 -11.32
N VAL A 115 -2.05 8.90 -11.42
CA VAL A 115 -1.73 9.66 -12.65
C VAL A 115 -1.32 8.71 -13.79
N ASN A 116 -0.52 7.69 -13.49
CA ASN A 116 -0.08 6.70 -14.46
C ASN A 116 -1.16 5.67 -14.83
N ASN A 117 -2.33 5.72 -14.18
CA ASN A 117 -3.41 4.75 -14.33
C ASN A 117 -2.95 3.31 -14.01
N ASP A 118 -2.03 3.20 -13.06
CA ASP A 118 -1.57 1.93 -12.50
C ASP A 118 -2.61 1.38 -11.52
N VAL A 119 -2.56 0.06 -11.31
CA VAL A 119 -3.26 -0.60 -10.20
C VAL A 119 -2.23 -0.83 -9.11
N VAL A 120 -2.60 -0.59 -7.85
CA VAL A 120 -1.72 -0.88 -6.72
C VAL A 120 -2.08 -2.23 -6.12
N LEU A 121 -1.09 -3.10 -6.00
CA LEU A 121 -1.16 -4.32 -5.21
C LEU A 121 -0.57 -4.02 -3.85
N HIS A 122 -1.29 -4.34 -2.79
CA HIS A 122 -0.78 -4.26 -1.43
C HIS A 122 -0.66 -5.66 -0.86
N PHE A 123 0.51 -5.92 -0.30
CA PHE A 123 0.86 -7.16 0.37
C PHE A 123 1.02 -6.89 1.85
N GLY A 124 0.00 -7.31 2.59
CA GLY A 124 0.03 -7.50 4.02
C GLY A 124 0.88 -8.69 4.44
N ILE A 125 1.16 -8.73 5.73
CA ILE A 125 2.23 -9.49 6.39
C ILE A 125 1.68 -10.05 7.68
#